data_AF-A0A8C8ZWE1-F1
#
_entry.id   AF-A0A8C8ZWE1-F1
#
_cell.length_a   1.000
_cell.length_b   1.000
_cell.length_c   1.000
_cell.angle_alpha   90.00
_cell.angle_beta   90.00
_cell.angle_gamma   90.00
#
_symmetry.space_group_name_H-M   'P 1'
#
loop_
_entity.id
_entity.type
_entity.pdbx_description
1 polymer ?
#
loop_
_entity_poly.entity_id
_entity_poly.type
_entity_poly.pdbx_seq_one_letter_code
_entity_poly.pdbx_strand_id
1 'polypeptide(L)'
;MLDEGEVITVGSDGCVRIWDFETIDTADVIDETGLLQIEPINELQVGKNVKLFSMEKMNETGSNFWLAQDANGAIWKLDLSFSNITQDPECLFSFHSGAIQDLAVSPITYLMATTALDCSVRIYDFAGKTPLAQMKFKQGGTALAWVPQMVCFYNGAQISVGFEDGVVRILEIYDPKELTIFAGRKKILDADLRLKHVFKPHTASVTALAYERDGEILATGSKDRTVFFFEVERNYKPIGYINTPGPICQLTWSGISHPESTLLIICENGYILEAPLPTIKEEDDNKVVSYEIKDMCIKCFHFSSIKSNILRLIEIEKREQQKKLKEKEREERRRKAAEEMGEDGEKEFQEEEVAAEEEEEEPLPAIFIPPTPSPILCGFYSEPGKFWVSLFGMDAEPIPKDIEDPKAYSIENARRKREHDKLMKEVEEIKAGKREQLKALRNEFRKLLEMNKELPKHMQFKRTVSLK
;
A
#
# COMPACT_ATOMS: atom_id res chain seq x y z
N MET A 1 -4.30 37.59 -23.09
CA MET A 1 -3.11 38.37 -22.76
C MET A 1 -3.16 39.67 -23.54
N LEU A 2 -2.59 40.76 -23.02
CA LEU A 2 -2.50 42.05 -23.72
C LEU A 2 -1.06 42.25 -24.18
N ASP A 3 -0.84 42.50 -25.46
CA ASP A 3 0.49 42.71 -26.06
C ASP A 3 0.38 43.83 -27.10
N GLU A 4 1.17 44.90 -26.96
CA GLU A 4 1.23 46.04 -27.89
C GLU A 4 -0.13 46.70 -28.27
N GLY A 5 -1.15 46.60 -27.40
CA GLY A 5 -2.50 47.15 -27.67
C GLY A 5 -3.47 46.13 -28.28
N GLU A 6 -3.04 44.89 -28.49
CA GLU A 6 -3.86 43.79 -28.94
C GLU A 6 -4.19 42.85 -27.77
N VAL A 7 -5.43 42.39 -27.71
CA VAL A 7 -5.83 41.31 -26.80
C VAL A 7 -5.73 40.00 -27.56
N ILE A 8 -4.95 39.06 -27.04
CA ILE A 8 -4.82 37.72 -27.60
C ILE A 8 -5.52 36.72 -26.69
N THR A 9 -6.38 35.91 -27.29
CA THR A 9 -7.16 34.86 -26.62
C THR A 9 -6.89 33.52 -27.27
N VAL A 10 -6.92 32.46 -26.46
CA VAL A 10 -6.79 31.08 -26.92
C VAL A 10 -8.02 30.30 -26.50
N GLY A 11 -8.50 29.44 -27.39
CA GLY A 11 -9.71 28.67 -27.17
C GLY A 11 -9.48 27.16 -27.15
N SER A 12 -10.37 26.47 -26.44
CA SER A 12 -10.47 25.00 -26.47
C SER A 12 -10.92 24.44 -27.82
N ASP A 13 -11.33 25.30 -28.75
CA ASP A 13 -11.56 25.01 -30.17
C ASP A 13 -10.27 24.91 -31.00
N GLY A 14 -9.12 25.23 -30.40
CA GLY A 14 -7.82 25.22 -31.05
C GLY A 14 -7.52 26.48 -31.84
N CYS A 15 -8.32 27.54 -31.66
CA CYS A 15 -8.10 28.84 -32.28
C CYS A 15 -7.34 29.78 -31.35
N VAL A 16 -6.47 30.58 -31.95
CA VAL A 16 -5.94 31.81 -31.38
C VAL A 16 -6.63 32.97 -32.07
N ARG A 17 -7.21 33.88 -31.29
CA ARG A 17 -7.91 35.07 -31.79
C ARG A 17 -7.27 36.32 -31.22
N ILE A 18 -7.06 37.31 -32.09
CA ILE A 18 -6.52 38.61 -31.76
C ILE A 18 -7.61 39.66 -31.90
N TRP A 19 -7.72 40.53 -30.91
CA TRP A 19 -8.73 41.57 -30.82
C TRP A 19 -8.05 42.92 -30.62
N ASP A 20 -8.64 43.97 -31.17
CA ASP A 20 -8.17 45.33 -30.94
C ASP A 20 -8.65 45.80 -29.57
N PHE A 21 -7.73 46.16 -28.68
CA PHE A 21 -8.11 46.60 -27.33
C PHE A 21 -8.86 47.94 -27.38
N GLU A 22 -8.51 48.85 -28.30
CA GLU A 22 -9.17 50.16 -28.39
C GLU A 22 -10.64 50.01 -28.80
N THR A 23 -10.94 49.12 -29.75
CA THR A 23 -12.31 48.75 -30.13
C THR A 23 -13.08 48.15 -28.96
N ILE A 24 -12.44 47.36 -28.08
CA ILE A 24 -13.09 46.78 -26.90
C ILE A 24 -13.33 47.84 -25.81
N ASP A 25 -12.39 48.74 -25.57
CA ASP A 25 -12.46 49.76 -24.51
C ASP A 25 -13.50 50.86 -24.83
N THR A 26 -13.68 51.18 -26.11
CA THR A 26 -14.64 52.19 -26.58
C THR A 26 -16.03 51.63 -26.91
N ALA A 27 -16.24 50.33 -26.71
CA ALA A 27 -17.46 49.65 -27.07
C ALA A 27 -18.61 49.96 -26.09
N ASP A 28 -19.66 50.61 -26.58
CA ASP A 28 -20.88 50.89 -25.79
C ASP A 28 -22.00 49.89 -26.12
N VAL A 29 -22.68 49.37 -25.09
CA VAL A 29 -23.82 48.47 -25.26
C VAL A 29 -25.10 49.30 -25.47
N ILE A 30 -25.76 49.09 -26.60
CA ILE A 30 -26.97 49.82 -27.00
C ILE A 30 -28.25 49.12 -26.51
N ASP A 31 -28.18 47.80 -26.26
CA ASP A 31 -29.34 46.95 -25.93
C ASP A 31 -29.41 46.56 -24.44
N GLU A 32 -30.62 46.30 -23.93
CA GLU A 32 -30.88 45.89 -22.53
C GLU A 32 -30.23 44.56 -22.13
N THR A 33 -29.70 43.81 -23.10
CA THR A 33 -29.07 42.49 -22.90
C THR A 33 -27.68 42.58 -22.28
N GLY A 34 -27.00 43.73 -22.36
CA GLY A 34 -25.64 43.89 -21.83
C GLY A 34 -24.55 43.17 -22.65
N LEU A 35 -24.86 42.65 -23.84
CA LEU A 35 -23.94 41.87 -24.67
C LEU A 35 -23.60 42.60 -25.98
N LEU A 36 -22.32 42.58 -26.36
CA LEU A 36 -21.82 43.13 -27.62
C LEU A 36 -21.10 42.04 -28.42
N GLN A 37 -21.40 41.94 -29.70
CA GLN A 37 -20.71 41.05 -30.63
C GLN A 37 -19.56 41.82 -31.30
N ILE A 38 -18.35 41.28 -31.18
CA ILE A 38 -17.14 41.82 -31.81
C ILE A 38 -16.53 40.71 -32.67
N GLU A 39 -15.99 41.08 -33.83
CA GLU A 39 -15.22 40.16 -34.67
C GLU A 39 -13.71 40.29 -34.36
N PRO A 40 -12.97 39.18 -34.31
CA PRO A 40 -11.53 39.24 -34.12
C PRO A 40 -10.85 39.87 -35.34
N ILE A 41 -9.74 40.58 -35.13
CA ILE A 41 -8.91 41.12 -36.21
C ILE A 41 -8.35 39.95 -37.02
N ASN A 42 -7.73 39.00 -36.32
CA ASN A 42 -7.06 37.85 -36.88
C ASN A 42 -7.45 36.58 -36.12
N GLU A 43 -7.54 35.48 -36.86
CA GLU A 43 -7.80 34.15 -36.32
C GLU A 43 -6.82 33.13 -36.92
N LEU A 44 -6.19 32.34 -36.05
CA LEU A 44 -5.30 31.25 -36.39
C LEU A 44 -5.83 29.93 -35.82
N GLN A 45 -6.20 28.99 -36.68
CA GLN A 45 -6.52 27.62 -36.26
C GLN A 45 -5.23 26.80 -36.22
N VAL A 46 -4.83 26.35 -35.02
CA VAL A 46 -3.61 25.54 -34.84
C VAL A 46 -3.77 24.13 -35.40
N GLY A 47 -4.97 23.55 -35.26
CA GLY A 47 -5.29 22.25 -35.83
C GLY A 47 -6.68 21.77 -35.46
N LYS A 48 -7.16 20.72 -36.13
CA LYS A 48 -8.55 20.21 -35.98
C LYS A 48 -8.86 19.57 -34.62
N ASN A 49 -7.84 19.03 -33.94
CA ASN A 49 -7.98 18.31 -32.67
C ASN A 49 -7.11 18.92 -31.56
N VAL A 50 -6.85 20.23 -31.64
CA VAL A 50 -6.01 20.95 -30.66
C VAL A 50 -6.93 21.69 -29.69
N LYS A 51 -6.63 21.63 -28.39
CA LYS A 51 -7.40 22.31 -27.34
C LYS A 51 -6.46 23.19 -26.53
N LEU A 52 -6.28 24.43 -26.98
CA LEU A 52 -5.38 25.36 -26.31
C LEU A 52 -5.99 25.85 -25.00
N PHE A 53 -5.16 25.97 -23.96
CA PHE A 53 -5.60 26.53 -22.68
C PHE A 53 -4.61 27.52 -22.07
N SER A 54 -3.35 27.46 -22.47
CA SER A 54 -2.30 28.37 -22.00
C SER A 54 -1.41 28.77 -23.17
N MET A 55 -0.88 30.00 -23.11
CA MET A 55 0.02 30.53 -24.11
C MET A 55 1.00 31.50 -23.45
N GLU A 56 2.21 31.63 -24.00
CA GLU A 56 3.26 32.53 -23.52
C GLU A 56 4.11 33.05 -24.69
N LYS A 57 4.48 34.34 -24.68
CA LYS A 57 5.32 34.95 -25.73
C LYS A 57 6.79 34.56 -25.51
N MET A 58 7.51 34.24 -26.58
CA MET A 58 8.95 34.01 -26.49
C MET A 58 9.69 35.33 -26.27
N ASN A 59 10.60 35.37 -25.29
CA ASN A 59 11.39 36.56 -24.94
C ASN A 59 12.59 36.80 -25.88
N GLU A 60 12.48 36.47 -27.16
CA GLU A 60 13.51 36.73 -28.16
C GLU A 60 13.22 38.06 -28.87
N THR A 61 14.15 39.01 -28.78
CA THR A 61 14.01 40.34 -29.36
C THR A 61 13.78 40.26 -30.87
N GLY A 62 12.63 40.80 -31.32
CA GLY A 62 12.25 40.85 -32.73
C GLY A 62 11.52 39.60 -33.23
N SER A 63 11.20 38.64 -32.36
CA SER A 63 10.39 37.47 -32.72
C SER A 63 8.95 37.62 -32.24
N ASN A 64 8.00 37.31 -33.13
CA ASN A 64 6.57 37.22 -32.80
C ASN A 64 6.16 35.76 -32.56
N PHE A 65 7.06 34.96 -31.99
CA PHE A 65 6.79 33.57 -31.68
C PHE A 65 6.15 33.42 -30.31
N TRP A 66 5.14 32.55 -30.26
CA TRP A 66 4.40 32.21 -29.07
C TRP A 66 4.43 30.71 -28.85
N LEU A 67 4.53 30.31 -27.58
CA LEU A 67 4.39 28.93 -27.17
C LEU A 67 2.98 28.72 -26.65
N ALA A 68 2.27 27.73 -27.19
CA ALA A 68 0.92 27.39 -26.78
C ALA A 68 0.84 25.94 -26.28
N GLN A 69 0.21 25.75 -25.12
CA GLN A 69 0.01 24.44 -24.52
C GLN A 69 -1.38 23.90 -24.82
N ASP A 70 -1.42 22.68 -25.35
CA ASP A 70 -2.62 21.92 -25.64
C ASP A 70 -2.98 21.02 -24.44
N ALA A 71 -4.28 20.92 -24.14
CA ALA A 71 -4.81 19.97 -23.16
C ALA A 71 -4.51 18.50 -23.51
N ASN A 72 -4.23 18.19 -24.78
CA ASN A 72 -3.77 16.87 -25.20
C ASN A 72 -2.28 16.61 -24.95
N GLY A 73 -1.57 17.53 -24.29
CA GLY A 73 -0.16 17.36 -23.89
C GLY A 73 0.84 17.80 -24.95
N ALA A 74 0.40 18.51 -26.00
CA ALA A 74 1.27 19.06 -27.02
C ALA A 74 1.71 20.49 -26.67
N ILE A 75 2.93 20.85 -27.09
CA ILE A 75 3.47 22.21 -27.02
C ILE A 75 3.70 22.68 -28.45
N TRP A 76 3.05 23.78 -28.81
CA TRP A 76 3.07 24.36 -30.14
C TRP A 76 3.89 25.65 -30.14
N LYS A 77 4.61 25.88 -31.23
CA LYS A 77 5.21 27.16 -31.58
C LYS A 77 4.37 27.81 -32.67
N LEU A 78 3.89 29.01 -32.38
CA LEU A 78 2.98 29.77 -33.23
C LEU A 78 3.66 31.07 -33.65
N ASP A 79 3.56 31.40 -34.93
CA ASP A 79 3.93 32.71 -35.45
C ASP A 79 2.68 33.57 -35.52
N LEU A 80 2.59 34.59 -34.66
CA LEU A 80 1.46 35.51 -34.62
C LEU A 80 1.77 36.84 -35.33
N SER A 81 2.70 36.85 -36.30
CA SER A 81 2.98 38.05 -37.11
C SER A 81 1.89 38.38 -38.13
N PHE A 82 1.08 37.39 -38.53
CA PHE A 82 0.04 37.49 -39.57
C PHE A 82 0.48 38.21 -40.85
N SER A 83 1.76 38.10 -41.18
CA SER A 83 2.38 38.63 -42.38
C SER A 83 2.35 37.61 -43.52
N ASN A 84 2.72 38.02 -44.73
CA ASN A 84 2.84 37.10 -45.88
C ASN A 84 3.96 36.05 -45.70
N ILE A 85 4.77 36.15 -44.64
CA ILE A 85 5.87 35.23 -44.29
C ILE A 85 5.60 34.44 -43.00
N THR A 86 4.34 34.47 -42.50
CA THR A 86 3.93 33.75 -41.28
C THR A 86 4.22 32.25 -41.42
N GLN A 87 4.85 31.67 -40.40
CA GLN A 87 5.11 30.24 -40.36
C GLN A 87 3.88 29.46 -39.88
N ASP A 88 3.66 28.29 -40.49
CA ASP A 88 2.62 27.37 -40.02
C ASP A 88 2.88 26.93 -38.57
N PRO A 89 1.83 26.64 -37.78
CA PRO A 89 1.97 26.11 -36.43
C PRO A 89 2.86 24.87 -36.36
N GLU A 90 3.92 24.92 -35.54
CA GLU A 90 4.87 23.82 -35.38
C GLU A 90 4.63 23.11 -34.04
N CYS A 91 4.36 21.81 -34.05
CA CYS A 91 4.28 21.01 -32.82
C CYS A 91 5.70 20.65 -32.36
N LEU A 92 6.22 21.37 -31.36
CA LEU A 92 7.57 21.14 -30.83
C LEU A 92 7.68 19.83 -30.03
N PHE A 93 6.70 19.60 -29.15
CA PHE A 93 6.71 18.45 -28.26
C PHE A 93 5.32 17.87 -28.11
N SER A 94 5.25 16.56 -27.86
CA SER A 94 4.03 15.87 -27.51
C SER A 94 4.29 14.95 -26.34
N PHE A 95 3.52 15.12 -25.28
CA PHE A 95 3.59 14.34 -24.04
C PHE A 95 2.26 13.64 -23.75
N HIS A 96 2.25 12.81 -22.71
CA HIS A 96 1.00 12.26 -22.22
C HIS A 96 0.11 13.36 -21.61
N SER A 97 -1.19 13.34 -21.93
CA SER A 97 -2.18 14.26 -21.34
C SER A 97 -2.98 13.66 -20.18
N GLY A 98 -2.83 12.36 -19.95
CA GLY A 98 -3.53 11.62 -18.90
C GLY A 98 -2.55 11.01 -17.90
N ALA A 99 -3.11 10.45 -16.82
CA ALA A 99 -2.33 9.71 -15.85
C ALA A 99 -1.61 8.54 -16.53
N ILE A 100 -0.29 8.53 -16.43
CA ILE A 100 0.55 7.39 -16.85
C ILE A 100 0.24 6.25 -15.88
N GLN A 101 -0.27 5.14 -16.41
CA GLN A 101 -0.67 3.99 -15.60
C GLN A 101 0.49 3.03 -15.38
N ASP A 102 1.34 2.86 -16.39
CA ASP A 102 2.44 1.92 -16.31
C ASP A 102 3.62 2.31 -17.21
N LEU A 103 4.80 1.84 -16.84
CA LEU A 103 6.08 2.08 -17.48
C LEU A 103 6.94 0.83 -17.37
N ALA A 104 7.47 0.39 -18.51
CA ALA A 104 8.34 -0.79 -18.55
C ALA A 104 9.59 -0.49 -19.39
N VAL A 105 10.74 -0.91 -18.88
CA VAL A 105 12.04 -0.76 -19.57
C VAL A 105 12.39 -2.07 -20.27
N SER A 106 12.89 -1.97 -21.50
CA SER A 106 13.37 -3.13 -22.24
C SER A 106 14.51 -3.81 -21.49
N PRO A 107 14.47 -5.14 -21.31
CA PRO A 107 15.53 -5.85 -20.61
C PRO A 107 16.84 -5.93 -21.41
N ILE A 108 16.81 -5.57 -22.71
CA ILE A 108 17.92 -5.80 -23.65
C ILE A 108 18.45 -4.47 -24.21
N THR A 109 17.60 -3.45 -24.32
CA THR A 109 17.88 -2.22 -25.06
C THR A 109 17.57 -0.98 -24.21
N TYR A 110 18.01 0.19 -24.66
CA TYR A 110 17.72 1.47 -24.00
C TYR A 110 16.30 2.01 -24.30
N LEU A 111 15.38 1.10 -24.60
CA LEU A 111 13.99 1.44 -24.88
C LEU A 111 13.16 1.40 -23.61
N MET A 112 12.21 2.32 -23.53
CA MET A 112 11.21 2.37 -22.49
C MET A 112 9.85 2.57 -23.15
N ALA A 113 8.87 1.80 -22.69
CA ALA A 113 7.49 1.95 -23.11
C ALA A 113 6.67 2.55 -21.95
N THR A 114 5.69 3.39 -22.28
CA THR A 114 4.74 3.94 -21.32
C THR A 114 3.33 3.82 -21.87
N THR A 115 2.36 3.67 -20.96
CA THR A 115 0.94 3.64 -21.29
C THR A 115 0.18 4.57 -20.36
N ALA A 116 -0.86 5.22 -20.89
CA ALA A 116 -1.62 6.20 -20.13
C ALA A 116 -3.11 6.16 -20.46
N LEU A 117 -3.89 6.84 -19.61
CA LEU A 117 -5.33 7.04 -19.79
C LEU A 117 -5.68 8.01 -20.94
N ASP A 118 -4.68 8.65 -21.55
CA ASP A 118 -4.85 9.43 -22.79
C ASP A 118 -4.99 8.55 -24.05
N CYS A 119 -5.19 7.24 -23.86
CA CYS A 119 -5.31 6.23 -24.90
C CYS A 119 -4.07 6.09 -25.77
N SER A 120 -2.89 6.52 -25.31
CA SER A 120 -1.65 6.38 -26.08
C SER A 120 -0.65 5.45 -25.40
N VAL A 121 0.08 4.73 -26.26
CA VAL A 121 1.27 3.96 -25.91
C VAL A 121 2.45 4.65 -26.59
N ARG A 122 3.50 4.96 -25.83
CA ARG A 122 4.65 5.71 -26.32
C ARG A 122 5.94 4.93 -26.03
N ILE A 123 6.87 5.00 -26.98
CA ILE A 123 8.21 4.40 -26.88
C ILE A 123 9.25 5.51 -26.89
N TYR A 124 10.21 5.40 -25.99
CA TYR A 124 11.31 6.35 -25.83
C TYR A 124 12.64 5.61 -25.87
N ASP A 125 13.66 6.26 -26.44
CA ASP A 125 15.05 5.97 -26.12
C ASP A 125 15.45 6.86 -24.95
N PHE A 126 15.53 6.27 -23.75
CA PHE A 126 15.87 7.04 -22.55
C PHE A 126 17.36 7.38 -22.47
N ALA A 127 18.23 6.66 -23.19
CA ALA A 127 19.65 7.00 -23.29
C ALA A 127 19.88 8.16 -24.28
N GLY A 128 19.12 8.18 -25.38
CA GLY A 128 19.11 9.25 -26.37
C GLY A 128 18.29 10.47 -25.97
N LYS A 129 17.39 10.34 -24.97
CA LYS A 129 16.38 11.34 -24.57
C LYS A 129 15.44 11.72 -25.72
N THR A 130 15.14 10.77 -26.60
CA THR A 130 14.32 10.98 -27.79
C THR A 130 13.05 10.13 -27.76
N PRO A 131 11.87 10.71 -28.01
CA PRO A 131 10.68 9.92 -28.32
C PRO A 131 10.90 9.22 -29.66
N LEU A 132 10.48 7.94 -29.76
CA LEU A 132 10.67 7.14 -30.97
C LEU A 132 9.37 6.87 -31.70
N ALA A 133 8.38 6.33 -31.00
CA ALA A 133 7.12 5.91 -31.59
C ALA A 133 5.95 6.20 -30.66
N GLN A 134 4.78 6.41 -31.24
CA GLN A 134 3.52 6.56 -30.52
C GLN A 134 2.41 5.85 -31.28
N MET A 135 1.56 5.13 -30.56
CA MET A 135 0.33 4.58 -31.11
C MET A 135 -0.85 4.99 -30.22
N LYS A 136 -1.94 5.44 -30.86
CA LYS A 136 -3.18 5.83 -30.18
C LYS A 136 -4.25 4.76 -30.37
N PHE A 137 -5.02 4.54 -29.31
CA PHE A 137 -6.14 3.61 -29.24
C PHE A 137 -7.42 4.34 -28.87
N LYS A 138 -8.52 3.59 -28.80
CA LYS A 138 -9.83 4.11 -28.38
C LYS A 138 -10.02 4.07 -26.85
N GLN A 139 -9.19 3.31 -26.13
CA GLN A 139 -9.26 3.06 -24.69
C GLN A 139 -7.91 3.34 -24.03
N GLY A 140 -7.92 3.71 -22.74
CA GLY A 140 -6.72 3.93 -21.93
C GLY A 140 -5.94 2.64 -21.70
N GLY A 141 -4.60 2.73 -21.74
CA GLY A 141 -3.72 1.64 -21.35
C GLY A 141 -3.52 1.65 -19.83
N THR A 142 -3.56 0.47 -19.21
CA THR A 142 -3.61 0.30 -17.74
C THR A 142 -2.53 -0.60 -17.18
N ALA A 143 -1.95 -1.48 -18.00
CA ALA A 143 -0.84 -2.35 -17.61
C ALA A 143 0.10 -2.56 -18.80
N LEU A 144 1.39 -2.76 -18.54
CA LEU A 144 2.43 -2.85 -19.55
C LEU A 144 3.51 -3.87 -19.13
N ALA A 145 3.88 -4.76 -20.04
CA ALA A 145 5.01 -5.67 -19.86
C ALA A 145 5.80 -5.84 -21.15
N TRP A 146 7.12 -6.00 -21.06
CA TRP A 146 7.93 -6.42 -22.20
C TRP A 146 7.79 -7.92 -22.41
N VAL A 147 7.67 -8.34 -23.66
CA VAL A 147 7.71 -9.76 -23.98
C VAL A 147 9.14 -10.27 -23.80
N PRO A 148 9.38 -11.36 -23.05
CA PRO A 148 10.72 -11.87 -22.78
C PRO A 148 11.51 -12.16 -24.05
N GLN A 149 12.84 -11.97 -23.98
CA GLN A 149 13.73 -12.18 -25.12
C GLN A 149 13.64 -13.59 -25.71
N MET A 150 13.46 -14.59 -24.85
CA MET A 150 13.44 -16.00 -25.25
C MET A 150 12.31 -16.29 -26.26
N VAL A 151 11.21 -15.55 -26.17
CA VAL A 151 10.09 -15.62 -27.12
C VAL A 151 10.38 -14.80 -28.38
N CYS A 152 11.05 -13.65 -28.23
CA CYS A 152 11.19 -12.64 -29.28
C CYS A 152 12.47 -12.75 -30.14
N PHE A 153 13.27 -13.82 -30.00
CA PHE A 153 14.63 -13.92 -30.54
C PHE A 153 14.77 -13.57 -32.04
N TYR A 154 13.74 -13.82 -32.85
CA TYR A 154 13.72 -13.52 -34.29
C TYR A 154 12.73 -12.42 -34.73
N ASN A 155 11.84 -11.95 -33.83
CA ASN A 155 10.65 -11.17 -34.19
C ASN A 155 10.66 -9.72 -33.67
N GLY A 156 11.84 -9.15 -33.42
CA GLY A 156 11.97 -7.79 -32.93
C GLY A 156 11.52 -7.59 -31.48
N ALA A 157 11.51 -6.35 -31.04
CA ALA A 157 11.13 -5.97 -29.68
C ALA A 157 9.60 -5.95 -29.56
N GLN A 158 9.02 -6.70 -28.63
CA GLN A 158 7.56 -6.74 -28.43
C GLN A 158 7.17 -6.33 -27.02
N ILE A 159 5.99 -5.71 -26.92
CA ILE A 159 5.38 -5.29 -25.66
C ILE A 159 3.92 -5.75 -25.60
N SER A 160 3.47 -6.01 -24.38
CA SER A 160 2.11 -6.41 -24.06
C SER A 160 1.45 -5.30 -23.28
N VAL A 161 0.28 -4.86 -23.74
CA VAL A 161 -0.45 -3.74 -23.16
C VAL A 161 -1.87 -4.18 -22.78
N GLY A 162 -2.23 -4.01 -21.52
CA GLY A 162 -3.58 -4.19 -21.01
C GLY A 162 -4.35 -2.86 -21.05
N PHE A 163 -5.66 -2.94 -21.29
CA PHE A 163 -6.53 -1.77 -21.44
C PHE A 163 -7.72 -1.80 -20.47
N GLU A 164 -8.36 -0.63 -20.31
CA GLU A 164 -9.54 -0.43 -19.44
C GLU A 164 -10.75 -1.31 -19.81
N ASP A 165 -10.87 -1.72 -21.07
CA ASP A 165 -11.97 -2.55 -21.58
C ASP A 165 -11.75 -4.06 -21.42
N GLY A 166 -10.64 -4.47 -20.78
CA GLY A 166 -10.27 -5.85 -20.58
C GLY A 166 -9.56 -6.49 -21.79
N VAL A 167 -9.24 -5.71 -22.81
CA VAL A 167 -8.47 -6.17 -23.98
C VAL A 167 -6.97 -6.12 -23.67
N VAL A 168 -6.25 -7.13 -24.13
CA VAL A 168 -4.79 -7.16 -24.16
C VAL A 168 -4.33 -7.10 -25.61
N ARG A 169 -3.35 -6.23 -25.89
CA ARG A 169 -2.76 -6.06 -27.22
C ARG A 169 -1.27 -6.32 -27.16
N ILE A 170 -0.78 -7.08 -28.12
CA ILE A 170 0.65 -7.33 -28.30
C ILE A 170 1.13 -6.46 -29.45
N LEU A 171 2.09 -5.59 -29.18
CA LEU A 171 2.64 -4.64 -30.11
C LEU A 171 4.10 -4.99 -30.40
N GLU A 172 4.46 -4.92 -31.67
CA GLU A 172 5.84 -5.07 -32.10
C GLU A 172 6.42 -3.71 -32.48
N ILE A 173 7.62 -3.46 -31.98
CA ILE A 173 8.47 -2.34 -32.29
C ILE A 173 9.40 -2.80 -33.42
N TYR A 174 9.29 -2.14 -34.56
CA TYR A 174 10.06 -2.48 -35.75
C TYR A 174 10.68 -1.22 -36.36
N ASP A 175 11.73 -1.40 -37.15
CA ASP A 175 12.27 -0.34 -38.00
C ASP A 175 11.58 -0.47 -39.37
N PRO A 176 10.87 0.56 -39.88
CA PRO A 176 10.25 0.54 -41.20
C PRO A 176 11.23 0.28 -42.36
N LYS A 177 12.53 0.52 -42.16
CA LYS A 177 13.58 0.24 -43.15
C LYS A 177 14.11 -1.20 -43.07
N GLU A 178 13.57 -2.02 -42.16
CA GLU A 178 13.91 -3.43 -41.95
C GLU A 178 15.41 -3.70 -41.66
N LEU A 179 16.15 -2.70 -41.19
CA LEU A 179 17.60 -2.77 -40.92
C LEU A 179 17.96 -3.42 -39.56
N THR A 180 17.04 -4.15 -38.93
CA THR A 180 17.01 -4.58 -37.51
C THR A 180 18.37 -4.84 -36.82
N ILE A 181 18.55 -4.24 -35.62
CA ILE A 181 18.66 -4.86 -34.28
C ILE A 181 18.82 -3.69 -33.29
N PHE A 182 17.85 -3.47 -32.38
CA PHE A 182 17.90 -2.41 -31.37
C PHE A 182 18.97 -2.64 -30.27
N ALA A 183 19.65 -3.80 -30.31
CA ALA A 183 20.77 -4.17 -29.45
C ALA A 183 22.12 -3.95 -30.19
N GLY A 184 22.75 -2.80 -30.00
CA GLY A 184 24.06 -2.48 -30.57
C GLY A 184 24.02 -1.40 -31.65
N ARG A 185 23.85 -0.14 -31.21
CA ARG A 185 23.79 1.11 -31.98
C ARG A 185 24.36 1.07 -33.42
N LYS A 186 23.47 1.08 -34.41
CA LYS A 186 23.42 2.16 -35.41
C LYS A 186 22.11 2.91 -35.19
N LYS A 187 22.21 4.22 -34.95
CA LYS A 187 21.13 5.20 -34.76
C LYS A 187 19.71 4.64 -35.02
N ILE A 188 18.97 4.38 -33.94
CA ILE A 188 17.53 4.07 -33.97
C ILE A 188 16.82 5.37 -34.34
N LEU A 189 16.76 5.70 -35.64
CA LEU A 189 16.16 6.97 -36.09
C LEU A 189 14.68 6.81 -36.43
N ASP A 190 14.28 5.64 -36.94
CA ASP A 190 12.92 5.39 -37.40
C ASP A 190 12.43 4.08 -36.77
N ALA A 191 11.80 4.15 -35.60
CA ALA A 191 11.09 3.01 -35.03
C ALA A 191 9.59 3.29 -35.11
N ASP A 192 8.81 2.26 -35.41
CA ASP A 192 7.35 2.35 -35.47
C ASP A 192 6.70 1.17 -34.74
N LEU A 193 5.41 1.30 -34.45
CA LEU A 193 4.61 0.32 -33.73
C LEU A 193 3.62 -0.36 -34.67
N ARG A 194 3.59 -1.70 -34.65
CA ARG A 194 2.54 -2.48 -35.31
C ARG A 194 1.83 -3.40 -34.34
N LEU A 195 0.53 -3.56 -34.54
CA LEU A 195 -0.31 -4.48 -33.77
C LEU A 195 -0.13 -5.91 -34.28
N LYS A 196 0.29 -6.83 -33.42
CA LYS A 196 0.49 -8.25 -33.72
C LYS A 196 -0.69 -9.11 -33.32
N HIS A 197 -1.11 -9.01 -32.06
CA HIS A 197 -2.19 -9.83 -31.50
C HIS A 197 -3.16 -8.97 -30.69
N VAL A 198 -4.42 -9.40 -30.66
CA VAL A 198 -5.49 -8.82 -29.85
C VAL A 198 -6.31 -9.95 -29.28
N PHE A 199 -6.54 -9.93 -27.98
CA PHE A 199 -7.45 -10.84 -27.32
C PHE A 199 -8.14 -10.14 -26.14
N LYS A 200 -9.34 -10.61 -25.80
CA LYS A 200 -10.15 -10.03 -24.72
C LYS A 200 -10.37 -11.09 -23.63
N PRO A 201 -9.41 -11.29 -22.71
CA PRO A 201 -9.56 -12.21 -21.60
C PRO A 201 -10.59 -11.76 -20.58
N HIS A 202 -10.77 -10.44 -20.43
CA HIS A 202 -11.44 -9.86 -19.28
C HIS A 202 -12.65 -9.03 -19.66
N THR A 203 -13.56 -8.89 -18.70
CA THR A 203 -14.77 -8.05 -18.82
C THR A 203 -14.58 -6.65 -18.25
N ALA A 204 -13.53 -6.46 -17.45
CA ALA A 204 -13.13 -5.18 -16.85
C ALA A 204 -11.63 -4.91 -17.08
N SER A 205 -11.19 -3.71 -16.66
CA SER A 205 -9.81 -3.23 -16.79
C SER A 205 -8.76 -4.26 -16.42
N VAL A 206 -7.81 -4.49 -17.33
CA VAL A 206 -6.61 -5.27 -17.05
C VAL A 206 -5.73 -4.47 -16.11
N THR A 207 -5.30 -5.04 -14.99
CA THR A 207 -4.52 -4.34 -13.96
C THR A 207 -3.09 -4.83 -13.88
N ALA A 208 -2.82 -6.04 -14.35
CA ALA A 208 -1.48 -6.61 -14.29
C ALA A 208 -1.23 -7.60 -15.44
N LEU A 209 0.01 -7.61 -15.91
CA LEU A 209 0.52 -8.56 -16.90
C LEU A 209 1.82 -9.13 -16.36
N ALA A 210 1.97 -10.46 -16.38
CA ALA A 210 3.18 -11.10 -15.89
C ALA A 210 3.55 -12.29 -16.78
N TYR A 211 4.75 -12.25 -17.33
CA TYR A 211 5.36 -13.36 -18.04
C TYR A 211 6.06 -14.30 -17.05
N GLU A 212 5.89 -15.59 -17.28
CA GLU A 212 6.64 -16.65 -16.61
C GLU A 212 8.14 -16.53 -17.00
N ARG A 213 9.04 -17.12 -16.20
CA ARG A 213 10.50 -17.03 -16.37
C ARG A 213 10.95 -17.36 -17.78
N ASP A 214 10.44 -18.45 -18.36
CA ASP A 214 10.79 -18.95 -19.68
C ASP A 214 10.00 -18.23 -20.78
N GLY A 215 9.00 -17.43 -20.40
CA GLY A 215 8.17 -16.64 -21.30
C GLY A 215 7.12 -17.46 -22.04
N GLU A 216 7.01 -18.77 -21.76
CA GLU A 216 6.04 -19.68 -22.36
C GLU A 216 4.60 -19.34 -21.96
N ILE A 217 4.42 -18.79 -20.75
CA ILE A 217 3.10 -18.45 -20.21
C ILE A 217 3.00 -16.95 -19.90
N LEU A 218 1.91 -16.35 -20.35
CA LEU A 218 1.47 -15.02 -19.94
C LEU A 218 0.27 -15.15 -18.99
N ALA A 219 0.37 -14.53 -17.82
CA ALA A 219 -0.76 -14.32 -16.92
C ALA A 219 -1.27 -12.88 -17.03
N THR A 220 -2.59 -12.72 -17.14
CA THR A 220 -3.28 -11.43 -17.18
C THR A 220 -4.26 -11.34 -16.03
N GLY A 221 -4.22 -10.25 -15.26
CA GLY A 221 -5.07 -10.02 -14.10
C GLY A 221 -5.99 -8.82 -14.31
N SER A 222 -7.20 -8.88 -13.77
CA SER A 222 -8.20 -7.84 -13.96
C SER A 222 -8.99 -7.49 -12.69
N LYS A 223 -9.65 -6.32 -12.73
CA LYS A 223 -10.67 -5.94 -11.75
C LYS A 223 -11.91 -6.84 -11.77
N ASP A 224 -12.09 -7.66 -12.81
CA ASP A 224 -13.18 -8.64 -12.88
C ASP A 224 -12.98 -9.87 -11.97
N ARG A 225 -11.89 -9.90 -11.18
CA ARG A 225 -11.55 -10.96 -10.22
C ARG A 225 -11.16 -12.28 -10.88
N THR A 226 -10.56 -12.19 -12.07
CA THR A 226 -10.02 -13.35 -12.78
C THR A 226 -8.56 -13.16 -13.16
N VAL A 227 -7.79 -14.24 -13.09
CA VAL A 227 -6.47 -14.34 -13.74
C VAL A 227 -6.61 -15.27 -14.93
N PHE A 228 -6.25 -14.81 -16.12
CA PHE A 228 -6.29 -15.59 -17.35
C PHE A 228 -4.87 -15.95 -17.79
N PHE A 229 -4.67 -17.20 -18.22
CA PHE A 229 -3.39 -17.73 -18.67
C PHE A 229 -3.38 -18.01 -20.17
N PHE A 230 -2.27 -17.67 -20.82
CA PHE A 230 -2.06 -17.86 -22.26
C PHE A 230 -0.73 -18.55 -22.53
N GLU A 231 -0.73 -19.47 -23.49
CA GLU A 231 0.47 -20.10 -24.05
C GLU A 231 1.02 -19.23 -25.17
N VAL A 232 2.20 -18.66 -24.97
CA VAL A 232 2.76 -17.59 -25.79
C VAL A 232 3.23 -18.10 -27.15
N GLU A 233 3.96 -19.23 -27.20
CA GLU A 233 4.49 -19.80 -28.45
C GLU A 233 3.40 -20.16 -29.46
N ARG A 234 2.22 -20.58 -28.97
CA ARG A 234 1.07 -20.94 -29.80
C ARG A 234 0.18 -19.73 -30.12
N ASN A 235 0.79 -18.58 -30.44
CA ASN A 235 0.10 -17.31 -30.73
C ASN A 235 -0.85 -16.86 -29.61
N TYR A 236 -0.40 -16.92 -28.35
CA TYR A 236 -1.22 -16.58 -27.19
C TYR A 236 -2.50 -17.42 -27.12
N LYS A 237 -2.37 -18.75 -27.26
CA LYS A 237 -3.52 -19.67 -27.14
C LYS A 237 -4.06 -19.62 -25.70
N PRO A 238 -5.39 -19.48 -25.48
CA PRO A 238 -5.95 -19.45 -24.13
C PRO A 238 -5.80 -20.82 -23.45
N ILE A 239 -5.17 -20.85 -22.27
CA ILE A 239 -5.06 -22.06 -21.43
C ILE A 239 -6.30 -22.16 -20.55
N GLY A 240 -6.62 -21.07 -19.85
CA GLY A 240 -7.75 -21.02 -18.93
C GLY A 240 -7.66 -19.87 -17.94
N TYR A 241 -8.65 -19.74 -17.07
CA TYR A 241 -8.69 -18.73 -16.01
C TYR A 241 -8.99 -19.33 -14.65
N ILE A 242 -8.58 -18.60 -13.61
CA ILE A 242 -8.92 -18.87 -12.21
C ILE A 242 -9.67 -17.67 -11.61
N ASN A 243 -10.54 -17.95 -10.65
CA ASN A 243 -11.28 -16.94 -9.90
C ASN A 243 -10.52 -16.53 -8.64
N THR A 244 -10.51 -15.24 -8.34
CA THR A 244 -9.89 -14.67 -7.14
C THR A 244 -10.95 -14.10 -6.20
N PRO A 245 -10.69 -14.02 -4.88
CA PRO A 245 -11.65 -13.50 -3.91
C PRO A 245 -11.86 -11.97 -4.03
N GLY A 246 -11.01 -11.26 -4.80
CA GLY A 246 -11.10 -9.82 -4.99
C GLY A 246 -10.45 -9.32 -6.27
N PRO A 247 -10.60 -8.02 -6.57
CA PRO A 247 -9.97 -7.38 -7.73
C PRO A 247 -8.45 -7.47 -7.64
N ILE A 248 -7.79 -7.77 -8.75
CA ILE A 248 -6.34 -7.96 -8.79
C ILE A 248 -5.66 -6.59 -8.93
N CYS A 249 -4.60 -6.36 -8.16
CA CYS A 249 -3.77 -5.16 -8.29
C CYS A 249 -2.37 -5.45 -8.85
N GLN A 250 -1.81 -6.64 -8.60
CA GLN A 250 -0.48 -6.98 -9.10
C GLN A 250 -0.35 -8.50 -9.32
N LEU A 251 0.43 -8.87 -10.33
CA LEU A 251 0.84 -10.24 -10.62
C LEU A 251 2.37 -10.30 -10.64
N THR A 252 2.94 -11.36 -10.07
CA THR A 252 4.39 -11.57 -10.08
C THR A 252 4.72 -13.04 -10.11
N TRP A 253 5.37 -13.49 -11.17
CA TRP A 253 5.93 -14.84 -11.21
C TRP A 253 7.15 -14.93 -10.31
N SER A 254 7.31 -16.10 -9.68
CA SER A 254 8.52 -16.46 -8.94
C SER A 254 9.75 -16.38 -9.85
N GLY A 255 10.87 -15.93 -9.30
CA GLY A 255 12.14 -15.82 -10.03
C GLY A 255 12.94 -17.13 -10.03
N ILE A 256 14.01 -17.19 -10.83
CA ILE A 256 14.86 -18.37 -11.06
C ILE A 256 15.39 -19.03 -9.77
N SER A 257 15.47 -18.29 -8.67
CA SER A 257 15.86 -18.81 -7.35
C SER A 257 14.89 -19.82 -6.73
N HIS A 258 13.63 -19.87 -7.18
CA HIS A 258 12.61 -20.76 -6.63
C HIS A 258 12.57 -22.08 -7.42
N PRO A 259 12.40 -23.24 -6.75
CA PRO A 259 12.43 -24.55 -7.41
C PRO A 259 11.25 -24.77 -8.37
N GLU A 260 10.08 -24.24 -8.02
CA GLU A 260 8.85 -24.31 -8.82
C GLU A 260 8.49 -22.93 -9.34
N SER A 261 7.84 -22.89 -10.52
CA SER A 261 7.27 -21.66 -11.04
C SER A 261 5.86 -21.46 -10.50
N THR A 262 5.75 -20.58 -9.50
CA THR A 262 4.49 -20.13 -8.93
C THR A 262 4.21 -18.67 -9.27
N LEU A 263 2.93 -18.34 -9.45
CA LEU A 263 2.41 -16.99 -9.64
C LEU A 263 1.89 -16.45 -8.32
N LEU A 264 2.43 -15.30 -7.88
CA LEU A 264 1.88 -14.51 -6.79
C LEU A 264 0.81 -13.57 -7.35
N ILE A 265 -0.39 -13.64 -6.78
CA ILE A 265 -1.54 -12.83 -7.16
C ILE A 265 -1.92 -11.98 -5.96
N ILE A 266 -1.91 -10.68 -6.14
CA ILE A 266 -2.19 -9.72 -5.07
C ILE A 266 -3.53 -9.05 -5.37
N CYS A 267 -4.44 -9.11 -4.41
CA CYS A 267 -5.77 -8.53 -4.53
C CYS A 267 -5.90 -7.24 -3.70
N GLU A 268 -6.70 -6.29 -4.20
CA GLU A 268 -6.97 -5.01 -3.53
C GLU A 268 -7.61 -5.19 -2.13
N ASN A 269 -8.31 -6.30 -1.91
CA ASN A 269 -8.99 -6.63 -0.65
C ASN A 269 -8.10 -7.35 0.38
N GLY A 270 -6.77 -7.29 0.24
CA GLY A 270 -5.83 -7.84 1.22
C GLY A 270 -5.61 -9.37 1.12
N TYR A 271 -6.20 -10.02 0.11
CA TYR A 271 -5.94 -11.42 -0.18
C TYR A 271 -4.73 -11.56 -1.09
N ILE A 272 -3.89 -12.54 -0.79
CA ILE A 272 -2.76 -12.92 -1.63
C ILE A 272 -2.87 -14.39 -1.93
N LEU A 273 -2.74 -14.74 -3.20
CA LEU A 273 -2.81 -16.12 -3.67
C LEU A 273 -1.46 -16.52 -4.25
N GLU A 274 -1.05 -17.76 -4.01
CA GLU A 274 0.05 -18.40 -4.71
C GLU A 274 -0.53 -19.55 -5.54
N ALA A 275 -0.46 -19.41 -6.87
CA ALA A 275 -0.95 -20.39 -7.83
C ALA A 275 0.23 -21.09 -8.52
N PRO A 276 0.21 -22.42 -8.72
CA PRO A 276 1.24 -23.13 -9.47
C PRO A 276 1.20 -22.80 -10.97
N LEU A 277 2.12 -23.34 -11.76
CA LEU A 277 2.03 -23.29 -13.22
C LEU A 277 0.78 -24.07 -13.71
N PRO A 278 -0.07 -23.52 -14.59
CA PRO A 278 -1.21 -24.26 -15.12
C PRO A 278 -0.75 -25.39 -16.04
N THR A 279 -1.44 -26.54 -15.99
CA THR A 279 -1.16 -27.66 -16.89
C THR A 279 -1.73 -27.38 -18.28
N ILE A 280 -0.87 -27.41 -19.29
CA ILE A 280 -1.28 -27.27 -20.69
C ILE A 280 -1.93 -28.59 -21.14
N LYS A 281 -3.24 -28.59 -21.38
CA LYS A 281 -3.96 -29.74 -21.94
C LYS A 281 -4.05 -29.60 -23.46
N GLU A 282 -3.63 -30.62 -24.19
CA GLU A 282 -3.87 -30.73 -25.64
C GLU A 282 -5.29 -31.22 -25.91
N GLU A 283 -6.31 -30.44 -25.53
CA GLU A 283 -7.69 -30.72 -25.93
C GLU A 283 -8.05 -29.97 -27.22
N ASP A 284 -8.79 -30.64 -28.12
CA ASP A 284 -9.31 -30.05 -29.35
C ASP A 284 -10.27 -28.89 -29.03
N ASP A 285 -9.98 -27.71 -29.59
CA ASP A 285 -10.66 -26.42 -29.32
C ASP A 285 -12.19 -26.46 -29.52
N ASN A 286 -12.72 -27.47 -30.21
CA ASN A 286 -14.13 -27.58 -30.59
C ASN A 286 -15.07 -28.09 -29.48
N LYS A 287 -14.60 -28.35 -28.26
CA LYS A 287 -15.44 -28.87 -27.15
C LYS A 287 -15.38 -28.10 -25.83
N VAL A 288 -14.63 -27.02 -25.73
CA VAL A 288 -14.43 -26.31 -24.44
C VAL A 288 -15.64 -25.41 -24.14
N VAL A 289 -16.46 -25.83 -23.17
CA VAL A 289 -17.64 -25.06 -22.70
C VAL A 289 -17.25 -23.92 -21.75
N SER A 290 -16.11 -24.05 -21.08
CA SER A 290 -15.57 -23.05 -20.15
C SER A 290 -14.06 -23.16 -20.07
N TYR A 291 -13.38 -22.02 -20.00
CA TYR A 291 -11.94 -21.90 -19.76
C TYR A 291 -11.59 -21.95 -18.26
N GLU A 292 -12.54 -22.23 -17.36
CA GLU A 292 -12.30 -22.25 -15.91
C GLU A 292 -11.42 -23.44 -15.50
N ILE A 293 -10.28 -23.15 -14.85
CA ILE A 293 -9.38 -24.16 -14.29
C ILE A 293 -9.80 -24.46 -12.85
N LYS A 294 -10.54 -25.56 -12.65
CA LYS A 294 -11.04 -25.96 -11.32
C LYS A 294 -10.04 -26.73 -10.47
N ASP A 295 -9.16 -27.51 -11.10
CA ASP A 295 -8.25 -28.44 -10.42
C ASP A 295 -6.90 -27.80 -10.06
N MET A 296 -6.91 -26.53 -9.64
CA MET A 296 -5.69 -25.79 -9.31
C MET A 296 -5.54 -25.61 -7.81
N CYS A 297 -4.45 -26.15 -7.24
CA CYS A 297 -4.13 -26.00 -5.82
C CYS A 297 -3.59 -24.60 -5.53
N ILE A 298 -4.48 -23.64 -5.29
CA ILE A 298 -4.12 -22.26 -4.96
C ILE A 298 -3.97 -22.13 -3.45
N LYS A 299 -2.80 -21.68 -2.99
CA LYS A 299 -2.62 -21.30 -1.58
C LYS A 299 -3.15 -19.89 -1.38
N CYS A 300 -3.91 -19.68 -0.31
CA CYS A 300 -4.52 -18.39 0.00
C CYS A 300 -4.00 -17.85 1.32
N PHE A 301 -3.53 -16.62 1.30
CA PHE A 301 -3.07 -15.86 2.46
C PHE A 301 -3.99 -14.68 2.67
N HIS A 302 -4.48 -14.52 3.90
CA HIS A 302 -5.29 -13.39 4.32
C HIS A 302 -4.67 -12.78 5.58
N PHE A 303 -4.31 -11.50 5.50
CA PHE A 303 -3.65 -10.82 6.61
C PHE A 303 -4.67 -10.31 7.61
N SER A 304 -4.52 -10.71 8.86
CA SER A 304 -5.25 -10.17 10.01
C SER A 304 -4.37 -9.19 10.80
N SER A 305 -4.99 -8.32 11.62
CA SER A 305 -4.23 -7.36 12.43
C SER A 305 -3.21 -8.06 13.35
N ILE A 306 -1.92 -7.73 13.16
CA ILE A 306 -0.81 -8.26 13.96
C ILE A 306 -1.01 -7.91 15.44
N LYS A 307 -1.48 -6.69 15.73
CA LYS A 307 -1.70 -6.24 17.11
C LYS A 307 -2.76 -7.07 17.83
N SER A 308 -3.90 -7.33 17.19
CA SER A 308 -4.93 -8.17 17.82
C SER A 308 -4.46 -9.61 18.02
N ASN A 309 -3.59 -10.13 17.14
CA ASN A 309 -2.94 -11.42 17.34
C ASN A 309 -1.97 -11.40 18.55
N ILE A 310 -1.13 -10.36 18.67
CA ILE A 310 -0.24 -10.17 19.83
C ILE A 310 -1.04 -10.05 21.14
N LEU A 311 -2.11 -9.25 21.16
CA LEU A 311 -2.97 -9.09 22.33
C LEU A 311 -3.62 -10.42 22.73
N ARG A 312 -4.04 -11.22 21.75
CA ARG A 312 -4.57 -12.57 21.98
C ARG A 312 -3.50 -13.52 22.52
N LEU A 313 -2.27 -13.48 22.01
CA LEU A 313 -1.15 -14.28 22.53
C LEU A 313 -0.81 -13.90 23.98
N ILE A 314 -0.77 -12.61 24.29
CA ILE A 314 -0.59 -12.11 25.66
C ILE A 314 -1.72 -12.60 26.58
N GLU A 315 -2.96 -12.58 26.09
CA GLU A 315 -4.12 -13.05 26.86
C GLU A 315 -4.07 -14.57 27.09
N ILE A 316 -3.68 -15.36 26.09
CA ILE A 316 -3.45 -16.81 26.24
C ILE A 316 -2.38 -17.07 27.30
N GLU A 317 -1.25 -16.36 27.23
CA GLU A 317 -0.16 -16.52 28.19
C GLU A 317 -0.58 -16.15 29.62
N LYS A 318 -1.37 -15.08 29.78
CA LYS A 318 -1.95 -14.71 31.08
C LYS A 318 -2.87 -15.79 31.63
N ARG A 319 -3.75 -16.35 30.80
CA ARG A 319 -4.66 -17.44 31.20
C ARG A 319 -3.89 -18.69 31.58
N GLU A 320 -2.84 -19.06 30.85
CA GLU A 320 -1.95 -20.16 31.21
C GLU A 320 -1.23 -19.93 32.54
N GLN A 321 -0.74 -18.71 32.79
CA GLN A 321 -0.12 -18.36 34.07
C GLN A 321 -1.12 -18.42 35.22
N GLN A 322 -2.34 -17.92 35.02
CA GLN A 322 -3.42 -18.00 36.02
C GLN A 322 -3.83 -19.44 36.31
N LYS A 323 -3.96 -20.30 35.28
CA LYS A 323 -4.23 -21.73 35.46
C LYS A 323 -3.13 -22.40 36.28
N LYS A 324 -1.86 -22.16 35.96
CA LYS A 324 -0.71 -22.70 36.73
C LYS A 324 -0.68 -22.20 38.18
N LEU A 325 -1.10 -20.96 38.42
CA LEU A 325 -1.15 -20.38 39.77
C LEU A 325 -2.30 -20.98 40.58
N LYS A 326 -3.49 -21.09 39.98
CA LYS A 326 -4.65 -21.78 40.55
C LYS A 326 -4.33 -23.25 40.85
N GLU A 327 -3.64 -23.95 39.95
CA GLU A 327 -3.22 -25.34 40.12
C GLU A 327 -2.25 -25.49 41.30
N LYS A 328 -1.25 -24.60 41.44
CA LYS A 328 -0.34 -24.57 42.60
C LYS A 328 -1.05 -24.26 43.91
N GLU A 329 -1.95 -23.28 43.92
CA GLU A 329 -2.75 -22.95 45.11
C GLU A 329 -3.66 -24.12 45.49
N ARG A 330 -4.21 -24.84 44.51
CA ARG A 330 -5.02 -26.04 44.70
C ARG A 330 -4.20 -27.20 45.26
N GLU A 331 -2.98 -27.44 44.76
CA GLU A 331 -2.05 -28.43 45.32
C GLU A 331 -1.66 -28.10 46.76
N GLU A 332 -1.39 -26.83 47.07
CA GLU A 332 -1.10 -26.41 48.45
C GLU A 332 -2.31 -26.56 49.39
N ARG A 333 -3.52 -26.24 48.92
CA ARG A 333 -4.75 -26.48 49.69
C ARG A 333 -4.99 -27.97 49.91
N ARG A 334 -4.78 -28.81 48.89
CA ARG A 334 -4.89 -30.27 49.01
C ARG A 334 -3.88 -30.82 50.03
N ARG A 335 -2.63 -30.33 50.01
CA ARG A 335 -1.61 -30.71 51.00
C ARG A 335 -2.03 -30.34 52.42
N LYS A 336 -2.57 -29.13 52.63
CA LYS A 336 -3.08 -28.69 53.95
C LYS A 336 -4.30 -29.48 54.42
N ALA A 337 -5.26 -29.74 53.54
CA ALA A 337 -6.47 -30.51 53.87
C ALA A 337 -6.12 -31.97 54.25
N ALA A 338 -5.16 -32.59 53.55
CA ALA A 338 -4.65 -33.92 53.88
C ALA A 338 -3.91 -33.94 55.23
N GLU A 339 -3.19 -32.86 55.58
CA GLU A 339 -2.52 -32.71 56.88
C GLU A 339 -3.51 -32.48 58.05
N GLU A 340 -4.65 -31.81 57.82
CA GLU A 340 -5.62 -31.45 58.88
C GLU A 340 -6.75 -32.47 59.09
N MET A 341 -7.26 -33.16 58.04
CA MET A 341 -8.49 -33.97 58.12
C MET A 341 -8.36 -35.45 57.68
N GLY A 342 -7.18 -35.92 57.26
CA GLY A 342 -6.99 -37.33 56.86
C GLY A 342 -7.84 -37.77 55.65
N GLU A 343 -8.29 -39.02 55.59
CA GLU A 343 -9.00 -39.62 54.43
C GLU A 343 -10.36 -38.95 54.09
N ASP A 344 -11.02 -38.29 55.04
CA ASP A 344 -12.31 -37.62 54.80
C ASP A 344 -12.15 -36.28 54.08
N GLY A 345 -11.01 -35.58 54.26
CA GLY A 345 -10.70 -34.34 53.55
C GLY A 345 -10.38 -34.51 52.07
N GLU A 346 -9.90 -35.69 51.65
CA GLU A 346 -9.64 -35.99 50.23
C GLU A 346 -10.93 -36.16 49.42
N LYS A 347 -12.02 -36.63 50.04
CA LYS A 347 -13.32 -36.83 49.38
C LYS A 347 -14.07 -35.53 49.17
N GLU A 348 -14.10 -34.63 50.16
CA GLU A 348 -14.67 -33.28 50.01
C GLU A 348 -13.93 -32.48 48.93
N PHE A 349 -12.60 -32.60 48.86
CA PHE A 349 -11.81 -31.92 47.83
C PHE A 349 -12.12 -32.45 46.43
N GLN A 350 -12.31 -33.77 46.25
CA GLN A 350 -12.72 -34.38 44.98
C GLN A 350 -14.10 -33.92 44.50
N GLU A 351 -15.06 -33.72 45.40
CA GLU A 351 -16.39 -33.18 45.02
C GLU A 351 -16.31 -31.71 44.59
N GLU A 352 -15.49 -30.89 45.26
CA GLU A 352 -15.19 -29.52 44.81
C GLU A 352 -14.41 -29.49 43.50
N GLU A 353 -13.55 -30.50 43.22
CA GLU A 353 -12.79 -30.58 41.96
C GLU A 353 -13.71 -30.71 40.75
N VAL A 354 -14.72 -31.58 40.85
CA VAL A 354 -15.69 -31.83 39.77
C VAL A 354 -16.55 -30.59 39.54
N ALA A 355 -16.89 -29.83 40.59
CA ALA A 355 -17.67 -28.60 40.48
C ALA A 355 -16.87 -27.43 39.88
N ALA A 356 -15.56 -27.36 40.10
CA ALA A 356 -14.70 -26.29 39.58
C ALA A 356 -14.27 -26.49 38.12
N GLU A 357 -14.23 -27.74 37.63
CA GLU A 357 -13.94 -28.04 36.22
C GLU A 357 -15.08 -27.69 35.26
N GLU A 358 -16.29 -27.42 35.78
CA GLU A 358 -17.45 -26.99 34.99
C GLU A 358 -17.50 -25.46 34.73
N GLU A 359 -16.53 -24.66 35.19
CA GLU A 359 -16.45 -23.24 34.78
C GLU A 359 -16.10 -23.14 33.28
N GLU A 360 -17.10 -22.81 32.45
CA GLU A 360 -16.90 -22.54 31.01
C GLU A 360 -15.85 -21.44 30.81
N GLU A 361 -14.74 -21.77 30.14
CA GLU A 361 -13.72 -20.78 29.77
C GLU A 361 -14.31 -19.75 28.80
N GLU A 362 -14.29 -18.47 29.20
CA GLU A 362 -14.71 -17.37 28.32
C GLU A 362 -13.95 -17.43 26.98
N PRO A 363 -14.62 -17.21 25.84
CA PRO A 363 -13.98 -17.25 24.54
C PRO A 363 -12.85 -16.21 24.45
N LEU A 364 -11.75 -16.56 23.77
CA LEU A 364 -10.65 -15.64 23.53
C LEU A 364 -11.13 -14.41 22.73
N PRO A 365 -10.48 -13.24 22.90
CA PRO A 365 -10.77 -12.07 22.11
C PRO A 365 -10.74 -12.40 20.61
N ALA A 366 -11.78 -11.99 19.89
CA ALA A 366 -11.83 -12.17 18.44
C ALA A 366 -10.67 -11.40 17.78
N ILE A 367 -10.05 -12.02 16.77
CA ILE A 367 -9.02 -11.33 15.97
C ILE A 367 -9.70 -10.22 15.21
N PHE A 368 -9.17 -9.00 15.34
CA PHE A 368 -9.72 -7.86 14.63
C PHE A 368 -9.31 -7.95 13.16
N ILE A 369 -10.31 -8.09 12.29
CA ILE A 369 -10.17 -7.95 10.85
C ILE A 369 -10.88 -6.65 10.49
N PRO A 370 -10.15 -5.63 10.01
CA PRO A 370 -10.78 -4.36 9.67
C PRO A 370 -11.80 -4.59 8.55
N PRO A 371 -12.98 -3.92 8.62
CA PRO A 371 -14.02 -4.08 7.61
C PRO A 371 -13.55 -3.62 6.22
N THR A 372 -12.62 -2.67 6.17
CA THR A 372 -11.88 -2.27 4.97
C THR A 372 -10.43 -2.68 5.15
N PRO A 373 -9.93 -3.68 4.40
CA PRO A 373 -8.54 -4.11 4.49
C PRO A 373 -7.61 -2.98 4.03
N SER A 374 -6.43 -2.91 4.65
CA SER A 374 -5.39 -1.97 4.22
C SER A 374 -4.98 -2.28 2.78
N PRO A 375 -4.96 -1.29 1.88
CA PRO A 375 -4.60 -1.51 0.48
C PRO A 375 -3.15 -2.00 0.38
N ILE A 376 -2.94 -3.05 -0.42
CA ILE A 376 -1.60 -3.54 -0.75
C ILE A 376 -1.02 -2.63 -1.84
N LEU A 377 0.15 -2.05 -1.58
CA LEU A 377 0.86 -1.22 -2.55
C LEU A 377 1.65 -2.06 -3.54
N CYS A 378 2.39 -3.03 -3.04
CA CYS A 378 3.19 -3.93 -3.87
C CYS A 378 3.54 -5.21 -3.12
N GLY A 379 3.88 -6.26 -3.86
CA GLY A 379 4.50 -7.46 -3.30
C GLY A 379 5.37 -8.18 -4.31
N PHE A 380 6.32 -8.96 -3.79
CA PHE A 380 7.29 -9.70 -4.60
C PHE A 380 7.89 -10.86 -3.80
N TYR A 381 8.38 -11.88 -4.52
CA TYR A 381 9.11 -13.00 -3.91
C TYR A 381 10.50 -12.57 -3.40
N SER A 382 10.94 -13.15 -2.27
CA SER A 382 12.31 -12.94 -1.75
C SER A 382 13.15 -14.21 -1.82
N GLU A 383 12.89 -15.13 -0.90
CA GLU A 383 13.53 -16.44 -0.82
C GLU A 383 12.52 -17.53 -1.21
N PRO A 384 12.98 -18.74 -1.58
CA PRO A 384 12.09 -19.88 -1.81
C PRO A 384 11.07 -20.06 -0.69
N GLY A 385 9.78 -19.98 -1.04
CA GLY A 385 8.66 -20.08 -0.10
C GLY A 385 8.36 -18.82 0.73
N LYS A 386 9.03 -17.69 0.47
CA LYS A 386 8.78 -16.41 1.14
C LYS A 386 8.49 -15.28 0.14
N PHE A 387 7.57 -14.41 0.50
CA PHE A 387 7.25 -13.20 -0.25
C PHE A 387 7.12 -12.01 0.71
N TRP A 388 7.38 -10.82 0.20
CA TRP A 388 7.17 -9.56 0.90
C TRP A 388 5.96 -8.84 0.32
N VAL A 389 5.29 -8.09 1.20
CA VAL A 389 4.13 -7.28 0.86
C VAL A 389 4.27 -5.95 1.58
N SER A 390 4.04 -4.87 0.84
CA SER A 390 3.94 -3.53 1.39
C SER A 390 2.47 -3.14 1.48
N LEU A 391 2.02 -2.79 2.68
CA LEU A 391 0.65 -2.35 2.97
C LEU A 391 0.65 -0.84 3.22
N PHE A 392 -0.38 -0.15 2.72
CA PHE A 392 -0.60 1.27 2.98
C PHE A 392 -1.70 1.49 4.01
N GLY A 393 -1.55 2.56 4.80
CA GLY A 393 -2.41 2.87 5.93
C GLY A 393 -1.80 2.39 7.23
N MET A 394 -1.47 3.34 8.10
CA MET A 394 -1.29 3.05 9.52
C MET A 394 -2.63 2.51 10.02
N ASP A 395 -2.63 1.45 10.85
CA ASP A 395 -3.80 1.06 11.63
C ASP A 395 -4.33 2.33 12.33
N ALA A 396 -5.35 2.96 11.75
CA ALA A 396 -6.00 4.12 12.32
C ALA A 396 -6.88 3.58 13.45
N GLU A 397 -6.24 3.23 14.56
CA GLU A 397 -6.97 2.84 15.74
C GLU A 397 -7.89 3.99 16.15
N PRO A 398 -9.11 3.68 16.62
CA PRO A 398 -9.83 4.65 17.42
C PRO A 398 -8.88 5.06 18.56
N ILE A 399 -8.70 6.38 18.71
CA ILE A 399 -7.94 7.01 19.79
C ILE A 399 -8.34 6.27 21.09
N PRO A 400 -7.38 5.79 21.90
CA PRO A 400 -7.69 5.17 23.17
C PRO A 400 -8.66 6.08 23.90
N LYS A 401 -9.87 5.61 24.20
CA LYS A 401 -10.81 6.40 25.00
C LYS A 401 -10.10 6.70 26.30
N ASP A 402 -9.97 7.99 26.61
CA ASP A 402 -9.41 8.44 27.87
C ASP A 402 -10.12 7.72 29.02
N ILE A 403 -9.40 7.44 30.10
CA ILE A 403 -9.98 6.80 31.28
C ILE A 403 -10.99 7.79 31.89
N GLU A 404 -12.27 7.59 31.58
CA GLU A 404 -13.37 8.42 32.09
C GLU A 404 -13.71 8.12 33.57
N ASP A 405 -13.06 7.14 34.21
CA ASP A 405 -13.28 6.82 35.62
C ASP A 405 -12.64 7.87 36.54
N PRO A 406 -13.42 8.70 37.27
CA PRO A 406 -12.89 9.74 38.15
C PRO A 406 -12.06 9.19 39.32
N LYS A 407 -12.12 7.86 39.57
CA LYS A 407 -11.36 7.19 40.63
C LYS A 407 -10.08 6.52 40.14
N ALA A 408 -9.85 6.43 38.84
CA ALA A 408 -8.64 5.84 38.30
C ALA A 408 -7.46 6.81 38.47
N TYR A 409 -6.42 6.39 39.19
CA TYR A 409 -5.20 7.17 39.30
C TYR A 409 -4.43 7.16 37.98
N SER A 410 -3.93 8.32 37.55
CA SER A 410 -2.94 8.39 36.46
C SER A 410 -1.73 7.50 36.79
N ILE A 411 -1.05 6.98 35.77
CA ILE A 411 0.13 6.10 35.93
C ILE A 411 1.17 6.71 36.87
N GLU A 412 1.37 8.03 36.78
CA GLU A 412 2.30 8.76 37.64
C GLU A 412 1.82 8.85 39.10
N ASN A 413 0.53 9.10 39.31
CA ASN A 413 -0.05 9.14 40.66
C ASN A 413 -0.08 7.76 41.33
N ALA A 414 -0.35 6.71 40.55
CA ALA A 414 -0.29 5.32 41.04
C ALA A 414 1.14 4.94 41.45
N ARG A 415 2.15 5.38 40.70
CA ARG A 415 3.56 5.18 41.05
C ARG A 415 3.93 5.92 42.33
N ARG A 416 3.59 7.21 42.44
CA ARG A 416 3.85 8.02 43.64
C ARG A 416 3.18 7.44 44.89
N LYS A 417 1.93 6.94 44.76
CA LYS A 417 1.21 6.28 45.85
C LYS A 417 1.89 4.99 46.29
N ARG A 418 2.30 4.12 45.35
CA ARG A 418 3.06 2.89 45.68
C ARG A 418 4.37 3.19 46.39
N GLU A 419 5.12 4.20 45.93
CA GLU A 419 6.36 4.63 46.57
C GLU A 419 6.10 5.16 47.99
N HIS A 420 5.03 5.94 48.17
CA HIS A 420 4.61 6.43 49.48
C HIS A 420 4.18 5.30 50.43
N ASP A 421 3.36 4.36 49.96
CA ASP A 421 2.88 3.22 50.75
C ASP A 421 4.05 2.33 51.18
N LYS A 422 5.05 2.14 50.31
CA LYS A 422 6.29 1.42 50.65
C LYS A 422 7.08 2.13 51.74
N LEU A 423 7.27 3.44 51.61
CA LEU A 423 7.95 4.25 52.62
C LEU A 423 7.23 4.22 53.98
N MET A 424 5.90 4.30 53.97
CA MET A 424 5.08 4.24 55.19
C MET A 424 5.20 2.90 55.90
N LYS A 425 5.24 1.80 55.14
CA LYS A 425 5.45 0.45 55.70
C LYS A 425 6.82 0.31 56.36
N GLU A 426 7.89 0.78 55.72
CA GLU A 426 9.25 0.78 56.28
C GLU A 426 9.31 1.61 57.58
N VAL A 427 8.63 2.77 57.61
CA VAL A 427 8.53 3.62 58.81
C VAL A 427 7.78 2.92 59.94
N GLU A 428 6.72 2.18 59.65
CA GLU A 428 5.96 1.42 60.65
C GLU A 428 6.78 0.26 61.24
N GLU A 429 7.54 -0.46 60.42
CA GLU A 429 8.45 -1.51 60.87
C GLU A 429 9.54 -0.96 61.80
N ILE A 430 10.14 0.18 61.46
CA ILE A 430 11.12 0.87 62.34
C ILE A 430 10.47 1.30 63.66
N LYS A 431 9.25 1.83 63.62
CA LYS A 431 8.51 2.22 64.83
C LYS A 431 8.19 1.01 65.71
N ALA A 432 7.81 -0.13 65.11
CA ALA A 432 7.55 -1.37 65.82
C ALA A 432 8.82 -1.87 66.54
N GLY A 433 9.96 -1.91 65.85
CA GLY A 433 11.24 -2.30 66.47
C GLY A 433 11.66 -1.40 67.63
N LYS A 434 11.50 -0.07 67.50
CA LYS A 434 11.77 0.87 68.60
C LYS A 434 10.85 0.65 69.80
N ARG A 435 9.57 0.29 69.59
CA ARG A 435 8.63 -0.02 70.68
C ARG A 435 9.05 -1.28 71.45
N GLU A 436 9.58 -2.29 70.77
CA GLU A 436 10.10 -3.49 71.41
C GLU A 436 11.35 -3.21 72.26
N GLN A 437 12.31 -2.45 71.72
CA GLN A 437 13.49 -2.01 72.48
C GLN A 437 13.11 -1.23 73.73
N LEU A 438 12.14 -0.31 73.62
CA LEU A 438 11.60 0.44 74.77
C LEU A 438 10.95 -0.48 75.81
N LYS A 439 10.24 -1.53 75.39
CA LYS A 439 9.69 -2.53 76.32
C LYS A 439 10.80 -3.31 77.03
N ALA A 440 11.85 -3.73 76.31
CA ALA A 440 13.00 -4.43 76.90
C ALA A 440 13.71 -3.56 77.95
N LEU A 441 14.07 -2.33 77.60
CA LEU A 441 14.69 -1.36 78.51
C LEU A 441 13.83 -1.07 79.76
N ARG A 442 12.51 -0.96 79.60
CA ARG A 442 11.59 -0.79 80.74
C ARG A 442 11.59 -2.00 81.68
N ASN A 443 11.69 -3.21 81.13
CA ASN A 443 11.75 -4.44 81.92
C ASN A 443 13.09 -4.57 82.66
N GLU A 444 14.21 -4.27 82.00
CA GLU A 444 15.53 -4.22 82.64
C GLU A 444 15.58 -3.18 83.74
N PHE A 445 15.08 -1.96 83.48
CA PHE A 445 15.00 -0.91 84.48
C PHE A 445 14.15 -1.37 85.68
N ARG A 446 13.05 -2.08 85.46
CA ARG A 446 12.21 -2.64 86.54
C ARG A 446 12.98 -3.65 87.40
N LYS A 447 13.73 -4.57 86.77
CA LYS A 447 14.58 -5.53 87.49
C LYS A 447 15.67 -4.83 88.31
N LEU A 448 16.35 -3.85 87.73
CA LEU A 448 17.37 -3.06 88.44
C LEU A 448 16.79 -2.31 89.64
N LEU A 449 15.53 -1.85 89.56
CA LEU A 449 14.84 -1.22 90.69
C LEU A 449 14.50 -2.20 91.81
N GLU A 450 14.14 -3.44 91.48
CA GLU A 450 13.95 -4.51 92.46
C GLU A 450 15.27 -4.84 93.16
N MET A 451 16.34 -5.08 92.40
CA MET A 451 17.67 -5.32 92.95
C MET A 451 18.18 -4.17 93.83
N ASN A 452 17.93 -2.92 93.44
CA ASN A 452 18.32 -1.76 94.24
C ASN A 452 17.52 -1.63 95.55
N LYS A 453 16.29 -2.16 95.63
CA LYS A 453 15.51 -2.19 96.88
C LYS A 453 16.01 -3.24 97.86
N GLU A 454 16.60 -4.33 97.37
CA GLU A 454 17.15 -5.42 98.19
C GLU A 454 18.50 -5.07 98.84
N LEU A 455 19.19 -4.01 98.37
CA LEU A 455 20.44 -3.55 98.94
C LEU A 455 20.23 -2.84 100.30
N PRO A 456 21.19 -2.94 101.26
CA PRO A 456 21.14 -2.20 102.52
C PRO A 456 21.05 -0.68 102.33
N LYS A 457 20.32 0.03 103.21
CA LYS A 457 19.96 1.47 103.06
C LYS A 457 21.11 2.44 102.73
N HIS A 458 22.36 2.12 103.06
CA HIS A 458 23.53 2.96 102.76
C HIS A 458 24.15 2.71 101.37
N MET A 459 23.77 1.64 100.67
CA MET A 459 24.21 1.29 99.31
C MET A 459 23.11 1.45 98.24
N GLN A 460 21.90 1.86 98.63
CA GLN A 460 20.80 2.08 97.69
C GLN A 460 21.04 3.33 96.84
N PHE A 461 20.96 3.19 95.52
CA PHE A 461 21.00 4.33 94.60
C PHE A 461 19.70 5.11 94.68
N LYS A 462 19.78 6.40 95.05
CA LYS A 462 18.63 7.31 95.02
C LYS A 462 18.31 7.68 93.57
N ARG A 463 17.05 7.57 93.16
CA ARG A 463 16.60 8.05 91.84
C ARG A 463 16.80 9.57 91.76
N THR A 464 17.76 10.02 90.98
CA THR A 464 17.82 11.40 90.50
C THR A 464 16.83 11.54 89.35
N VAL A 465 15.62 11.99 89.64
CA VAL A 465 14.64 12.36 88.61
C VAL A 465 15.10 13.68 88.00
N SER A 466 15.90 13.64 86.94
CA SER A 466 16.07 14.77 86.03
C SER A 466 15.03 14.61 84.92
N LEU A 467 13.81 15.09 85.18
CA LEU A 467 12.83 15.36 84.13
C LEU A 467 13.32 16.59 83.34
N LYS A 468 13.65 16.39 82.08
CA LYS A 468 13.39 17.37 81.02
C LYS A 468 12.81 16.65 79.82
#